data_AF-A0A381R979-F1
#
_entry.id   AF-A0A381R979-F1
#
_cell.length_a   1.000
_cell.length_b   1.000
_cell.length_c   1.000
_cell.angle_alpha   90.00
_cell.angle_beta   90.00
_cell.angle_gamma   90.00
#
_symmetry.space_group_name_H-M   'P 1'
#
loop_
_entity.id
_entity.type
_entity.pdbx_description
1 polymer ?
#
loop_
_entity_poly.entity_id
_entity_poly.type
_entity_poly.pdbx_seq_one_letter_code
_entity_poly.pdbx_strand_id
1 'polypeptide(L)'
;VAAELGEHGASTVLSIGELGDGLPGPRVASALAGAIDAGNGPDVLLCATSYDGRDVAGRLSAKVDAPVITNVVDLTVDGDRLLGVEPVFGGSLNVSTGFTGDGTAIFLVRPKSFAAESAGGAAAAVGSLEVGDLGNTAGATVKDRFAEESTGPKLDEAAIVVSGGRGLGGAEHYVLIETLAGLLKGAAGASRAVVDAGWVPYSYQVGQTGKVVKPTVYLACGISGATQHLVGMKGSANIIAINKDEEAPIFGVADLGIVGDLHKVVPKLIEALQARA
;
A
#
# COMPACT_ATOMS: atom_id res chain seq x y z
N VAL A 1 4.17 2.19 -21.27
CA VAL A 1 3.24 3.01 -20.44
C VAL A 1 2.03 3.50 -21.24
N ALA A 2 2.15 4.30 -22.31
CA ALA A 2 0.96 4.88 -22.97
C ALA A 2 -0.09 3.87 -23.48
N ALA A 3 0.35 2.76 -24.10
CA ALA A 3 -0.56 1.69 -24.53
C ALA A 3 -1.23 0.98 -23.34
N GLU A 4 -0.44 0.63 -22.32
CA GLU A 4 -0.91 -0.06 -21.12
C GLU A 4 -1.88 0.79 -20.28
N LEU A 5 -1.60 2.09 -20.11
CA LEU A 5 -2.51 3.00 -19.43
C LEU A 5 -3.77 3.25 -20.26
N GLY A 6 -3.64 3.33 -21.58
CA GLY A 6 -4.77 3.44 -22.51
C GLY A 6 -5.73 2.25 -22.43
N GLU A 7 -5.18 1.03 -22.39
CA GLU A 7 -5.94 -0.20 -22.17
C GLU A 7 -6.78 -0.15 -20.88
N HIS A 8 -6.31 0.58 -19.86
CA HIS A 8 -7.01 0.79 -18.58
C HIS A 8 -7.76 2.13 -18.49
N GLY A 9 -8.07 2.74 -19.63
CA GLY A 9 -8.98 3.89 -19.72
C GLY A 9 -8.32 5.27 -19.73
N ALA A 10 -6.99 5.37 -19.71
CA ALA A 10 -6.33 6.67 -19.83
C ALA A 10 -6.45 7.22 -21.27
N SER A 11 -7.00 8.42 -21.41
CA SER A 11 -7.06 9.11 -22.71
C SER A 11 -5.79 9.91 -23.01
N THR A 12 -5.10 10.40 -21.97
CA THR A 12 -3.87 11.20 -22.08
C THR A 12 -2.87 10.79 -20.99
N VAL A 13 -1.58 10.79 -21.33
CA VAL A 13 -0.45 10.60 -20.42
C VAL A 13 0.42 11.85 -20.47
N LEU A 14 0.48 12.56 -19.36
CA LEU A 14 1.29 13.76 -19.20
C LEU A 14 2.60 13.43 -18.48
N SER A 15 3.72 13.84 -19.06
CA SER A 15 5.06 13.64 -18.50
C SER A 15 5.69 14.96 -18.09
N ILE A 16 6.39 14.97 -16.94
CA ILE A 16 7.26 16.08 -16.52
C ILE A 16 8.73 15.85 -16.89
N GLY A 17 9.00 14.82 -17.71
CA GLY A 17 10.35 14.42 -18.10
C GLY A 17 11.11 13.65 -17.01
N GLU A 18 12.41 13.50 -17.22
CA GLU A 18 13.31 12.81 -16.30
C GLU A 18 13.50 13.60 -15.01
N LEU A 19 13.43 12.91 -13.86
CA LEU A 19 13.55 13.54 -12.54
C LEU A 19 14.99 13.85 -12.14
N GLY A 20 15.97 13.16 -12.73
CA GLY A 20 17.37 13.21 -12.32
C GLY A 20 17.55 12.89 -10.83
N ASP A 21 18.33 13.73 -10.14
CA ASP A 21 18.54 13.69 -8.69
C ASP A 21 17.49 14.49 -7.89
N GLY A 22 16.48 15.05 -8.55
CA GLY A 22 15.43 15.82 -7.89
C GLY A 22 14.40 14.94 -7.18
N LEU A 23 13.75 15.52 -6.17
CA LEU A 23 12.60 14.88 -5.54
C LEU A 23 11.37 14.90 -6.47
N PRO A 24 10.63 13.79 -6.62
CA PRO A 24 9.44 13.73 -7.47
C PRO A 24 8.33 14.67 -6.99
N GLY A 25 8.03 14.68 -5.69
CA GLY A 25 6.86 15.39 -5.16
C GLY A 25 6.84 16.89 -5.45
N PRO A 26 7.90 17.67 -5.18
CA PRO A 26 7.96 19.08 -5.54
C PRO A 26 7.70 19.35 -7.02
N ARG A 27 8.29 18.54 -7.90
CA ARG A 27 8.22 18.74 -9.36
C ARG A 27 6.83 18.45 -9.89
N VAL A 28 6.26 17.31 -9.50
CA VAL A 28 4.91 16.90 -9.91
C VAL A 28 3.87 17.88 -9.36
N ALA A 29 3.96 18.27 -8.08
CA ALA A 29 3.03 19.22 -7.48
C ALA A 29 3.13 20.61 -8.13
N SER A 30 4.33 21.07 -8.49
CA SER A 30 4.52 22.34 -9.20
C SER A 30 3.90 22.31 -10.60
N ALA A 31 4.11 21.23 -11.34
CA ALA A 31 3.55 21.05 -12.68
C ALA A 31 2.01 21.00 -12.65
N LEU A 32 1.42 20.30 -11.69
CA LEU A 32 -0.03 20.25 -11.51
C LEU A 32 -0.60 21.61 -11.11
N ALA A 33 0.05 22.35 -10.21
CA ALA A 33 -0.37 23.69 -9.83
C ALA A 33 -0.37 24.65 -11.04
N GLY A 34 0.71 24.63 -11.84
CA GLY A 34 0.78 25.45 -13.05
C GLY A 34 -0.31 25.10 -14.07
N ALA A 35 -0.69 23.83 -14.19
CA ALA A 35 -1.80 23.43 -15.04
C ALA A 35 -3.16 23.95 -14.53
N ILE A 36 -3.38 23.85 -13.21
CA ILE A 36 -4.59 24.39 -12.57
C ILE A 36 -4.69 25.91 -12.77
N ASP A 37 -3.61 26.64 -12.53
CA ASP A 37 -3.56 28.10 -12.73
C ASP A 37 -3.81 28.50 -14.19
N ALA A 38 -3.37 27.68 -15.14
CA ALA A 38 -3.59 27.88 -16.57
C ALA A 38 -5.01 27.47 -17.05
N GLY A 39 -5.85 26.91 -16.17
CA GLY A 39 -7.19 26.43 -16.52
C GLY A 39 -7.22 25.15 -17.34
N ASN A 40 -6.12 24.39 -17.37
CA ASN A 40 -6.03 23.08 -18.04
C ASN A 40 -5.70 21.93 -17.07
N GLY A 41 -5.73 22.20 -15.77
CA GLY A 41 -5.58 21.22 -14.70
C GLY A 41 -6.83 20.36 -14.49
N PRO A 42 -6.73 19.32 -13.65
CA PRO A 42 -7.84 18.43 -13.39
C PRO A 42 -8.88 19.05 -12.44
N ASP A 43 -10.16 18.75 -12.66
CA ASP A 43 -11.22 19.00 -11.68
C ASP A 43 -11.09 18.06 -10.47
N VAL A 44 -10.61 16.83 -10.69
CA VAL A 44 -10.39 15.81 -9.67
C VAL A 44 -9.00 15.20 -9.82
N LEU A 45 -8.20 15.26 -8.77
CA LEU A 45 -6.95 14.52 -8.67
C LEU A 45 -7.15 13.26 -7.83
N LEU A 46 -7.02 12.09 -8.46
CA LEU A 46 -6.94 10.81 -7.76
C LEU A 46 -5.47 10.36 -7.72
N CYS A 47 -4.93 10.15 -6.52
CA CYS A 47 -3.58 9.65 -6.34
C CYS A 47 -3.54 8.54 -5.28
N ALA A 48 -2.60 7.61 -5.40
CA ALA A 48 -2.47 6.54 -4.41
C ALA A 48 -2.02 7.10 -3.05
N THR A 49 -2.49 6.53 -1.95
CA THR A 49 -2.03 6.85 -0.57
C THR A 49 -0.63 6.25 -0.29
N SER A 50 0.27 6.33 -1.27
CA SER A 50 1.67 5.92 -1.22
C SER A 50 2.56 7.04 -0.64
N TYR A 51 3.86 6.78 -0.47
CA TYR A 51 4.80 7.81 -0.03
C TYR A 51 4.85 8.99 -1.00
N ASP A 52 5.00 8.71 -2.29
CA ASP A 52 5.03 9.75 -3.33
C ASP A 52 3.69 10.46 -3.46
N GLY A 53 2.57 9.73 -3.45
CA GLY A 53 1.25 10.33 -3.58
C GLY A 53 0.92 11.28 -2.42
N ARG A 54 1.29 10.91 -1.19
CA ARG A 54 1.15 11.80 -0.02
C ARG A 54 2.02 13.05 -0.13
N ASP A 55 3.27 12.91 -0.59
CA ASP A 55 4.17 14.06 -0.79
C ASP A 55 3.65 15.00 -1.89
N VAL A 56 3.19 14.46 -3.02
CA VAL A 56 2.58 15.25 -4.11
C VAL A 56 1.31 15.96 -3.65
N ALA A 57 0.36 15.23 -3.06
CA ALA A 57 -0.94 15.79 -2.68
C ALA A 57 -0.82 16.88 -1.61
N GLY A 58 0.04 16.66 -0.59
CA GLY A 58 0.26 17.65 0.46
C GLY A 58 0.90 18.94 -0.06
N ARG A 59 1.84 18.83 -1.01
CA ARG A 59 2.46 20.00 -1.65
C ARG A 59 1.51 20.73 -2.58
N LEU A 60 0.74 19.99 -3.38
CA LEU A 60 -0.25 20.58 -4.27
C LEU A 60 -1.30 21.33 -3.48
N SER A 61 -1.85 20.71 -2.43
CA SER A 61 -2.81 21.31 -1.50
C SER A 61 -2.36 22.68 -1.01
N ALA A 62 -1.12 22.80 -0.55
CA ALA A 62 -0.55 24.08 -0.09
C ALA A 62 -0.32 25.08 -1.24
N LYS A 63 -0.03 24.63 -2.46
CA LYS A 63 0.21 25.51 -3.62
C LYS A 63 -1.07 26.14 -4.17
N VAL A 64 -2.18 25.39 -4.19
CA VAL A 64 -3.45 25.83 -4.80
C VAL A 64 -4.55 26.13 -3.77
N ASP A 65 -4.20 26.13 -2.47
CA ASP A 65 -5.14 26.32 -1.36
C ASP A 65 -6.37 25.40 -1.43
N ALA A 66 -6.13 24.12 -1.73
CA ALA A 66 -7.18 23.10 -1.86
C ALA A 66 -7.07 22.02 -0.77
N PRO A 67 -8.19 21.57 -0.17
CA PRO A 67 -8.19 20.50 0.82
C PRO A 67 -7.91 19.11 0.19
N VAL A 68 -7.48 18.16 1.03
CA VAL A 68 -7.21 16.77 0.64
C VAL A 68 -8.00 15.80 1.50
N ILE A 69 -8.70 14.86 0.86
CA ILE A 69 -9.35 13.72 1.51
C ILE A 69 -8.45 12.50 1.35
N THR A 70 -8.21 11.73 2.41
CA THR A 70 -7.14 10.71 2.39
C THR A 70 -7.59 9.35 2.83
N ASN A 71 -6.84 8.32 2.44
CA ASN A 71 -7.14 6.96 2.84
C ASN A 71 -8.53 6.50 2.36
N VAL A 72 -8.95 7.02 1.20
CA VAL A 72 -10.22 6.70 0.53
C VAL A 72 -10.19 5.25 0.08
N VAL A 73 -11.24 4.48 0.42
CA VAL A 73 -11.39 3.08 -0.02
C VAL A 73 -12.50 2.89 -1.04
N ASP A 74 -13.36 3.89 -1.22
CA ASP A 74 -14.41 3.87 -2.23
C ASP A 74 -14.76 5.31 -2.66
N LEU A 75 -15.33 5.47 -3.85
CA LEU A 75 -15.75 6.74 -4.41
C LEU A 75 -17.22 6.65 -4.79
N THR A 76 -18.03 7.56 -4.28
CA THR A 76 -19.48 7.59 -4.51
C THR A 76 -19.90 8.95 -5.06
N VAL A 77 -20.98 9.00 -5.84
CA VAL A 77 -21.51 10.24 -6.40
C VAL A 77 -22.79 10.62 -5.68
N ASP A 78 -22.88 11.88 -5.23
CA ASP A 78 -24.06 12.48 -4.60
C ASP A 78 -24.42 13.78 -5.33
N GLY A 79 -25.40 13.69 -6.24
CA GLY A 79 -25.71 14.75 -7.19
C GLY A 79 -24.50 15.04 -8.09
N ASP A 80 -24.01 16.27 -8.05
CA ASP A 80 -22.87 16.72 -8.85
C ASP A 80 -21.53 16.58 -8.09
N ARG A 81 -21.53 15.98 -6.90
CA ARG A 81 -20.35 15.88 -6.03
C ARG A 81 -19.79 14.47 -5.99
N LEU A 82 -18.46 14.38 -6.06
CA LEU A 82 -17.73 13.16 -5.75
C LEU A 82 -17.42 13.11 -4.25
N LEU A 83 -17.77 12.00 -3.60
CA LEU A 83 -17.52 11.73 -2.20
C LEU A 83 -16.51 10.58 -2.05
N GLY A 84 -15.52 10.77 -1.20
CA GLY A 84 -14.62 9.71 -0.75
C GLY A 84 -15.17 8.99 0.47
N VAL A 85 -15.19 7.66 0.45
CA VAL A 85 -15.50 6.83 1.61
C VAL A 85 -14.19 6.48 2.33
N GLU A 86 -14.07 6.88 3.58
CA GLU A 86 -12.85 6.74 4.37
C GLU A 86 -13.11 5.92 5.64
N PRO A 87 -12.38 4.81 5.86
CA PRO A 87 -12.41 4.09 7.12
C PRO A 87 -11.56 4.84 8.16
N VAL A 88 -12.22 5.35 9.20
CA VAL A 88 -11.62 6.06 10.33
C VAL A 88 -11.62 5.19 11.59
N PHE A 89 -10.89 5.62 12.63
CA PHE A 89 -10.76 4.88 13.91
C PHE A 89 -10.37 3.40 13.74
N GLY A 90 -9.32 3.12 12.96
CA GLY A 90 -8.90 1.74 12.65
C GLY A 90 -9.81 1.01 11.63
N GLY A 91 -10.72 1.75 11.00
CA GLY A 91 -11.75 1.24 10.10
C GLY A 91 -12.91 0.58 10.84
N SER A 92 -13.24 1.09 12.04
CA SER A 92 -14.47 0.75 12.77
C SER A 92 -15.66 1.60 12.33
N LEU A 93 -15.41 2.73 11.68
CA LEU A 93 -16.41 3.63 11.12
C LEU A 93 -15.99 4.04 9.71
N ASN A 94 -16.92 4.01 8.77
CA ASN A 94 -16.73 4.64 7.45
C ASN A 94 -17.41 6.00 7.47
N VAL A 95 -16.74 7.00 6.93
CA VAL A 95 -17.30 8.34 6.68
C VAL A 95 -17.32 8.62 5.20
N SER A 96 -18.36 9.28 4.71
CA SER A 96 -18.44 9.79 3.34
C SER A 96 -18.16 11.27 3.36
N THR A 97 -17.04 11.68 2.79
CA THR A 97 -16.54 13.05 2.83
C THR A 97 -16.48 13.61 1.41
N GLY A 98 -16.99 14.83 1.21
CA GLY A 98 -16.92 15.54 -0.06
C GLY A 98 -16.51 16.99 0.14
N PHE A 99 -15.98 17.60 -0.91
CA PHE A 99 -15.63 19.01 -0.91
C PHE A 99 -16.87 19.88 -1.11
N THR A 100 -16.84 21.08 -0.55
CA THR A 100 -17.95 22.06 -0.64
C THR A 100 -17.55 23.37 -1.31
N GLY A 101 -16.25 23.61 -1.48
CA GLY A 101 -15.73 24.76 -2.21
C GLY A 101 -15.45 24.44 -3.67
N ASP A 102 -15.22 25.50 -4.44
CA ASP A 102 -14.78 25.40 -5.83
C ASP A 102 -13.28 25.09 -5.92
N GLY A 103 -12.85 24.39 -6.97
CA GLY A 103 -11.45 24.05 -7.21
C GLY A 103 -11.19 22.56 -7.35
N THR A 104 -9.92 22.17 -7.53
CA THR A 104 -9.53 20.78 -7.72
C THR A 104 -9.81 19.93 -6.48
N ALA A 105 -10.62 18.89 -6.64
CA ALA A 105 -10.89 17.89 -5.61
C ALA A 105 -9.74 16.88 -5.51
N ILE A 106 -9.01 16.86 -4.39
CA ILE A 106 -7.83 15.99 -4.22
C ILE A 106 -8.16 14.80 -3.32
N PHE A 107 -8.14 13.59 -3.88
CA PHE A 107 -8.35 12.35 -3.14
C PHE A 107 -7.12 11.45 -3.17
N LEU A 108 -6.64 11.08 -1.97
CA LEU A 108 -5.67 10.00 -1.79
C LEU A 108 -6.41 8.67 -1.59
N VAL A 109 -6.37 7.82 -2.61
CA VAL A 109 -7.01 6.51 -2.67
C VAL A 109 -6.08 5.45 -2.10
N ARG A 110 -6.56 4.66 -1.14
CA ARG A 110 -5.80 3.57 -0.53
C ARG A 110 -5.51 2.52 -1.62
N PRO A 111 -4.24 2.10 -1.80
CA PRO A 111 -3.90 1.04 -2.75
C PRO A 111 -4.73 -0.23 -2.52
N LYS A 112 -5.08 -0.95 -3.60
CA LYS A 112 -5.86 -2.21 -3.59
C LYS A 112 -7.32 -2.08 -3.14
N SER A 113 -7.83 -0.86 -3.08
CA SER A 113 -9.26 -0.61 -2.86
C SER A 113 -10.07 -0.88 -4.13
N PHE A 114 -9.55 -0.44 -5.27
CA PHE A 114 -10.10 -0.73 -6.59
C PHE A 114 -9.24 -1.79 -7.30
N ALA A 115 -9.90 -2.73 -7.99
CA ALA A 115 -9.24 -3.64 -8.91
C ALA A 115 -9.02 -2.92 -10.25
N ALA A 116 -7.84 -3.06 -10.84
CA ALA A 116 -7.61 -2.59 -12.20
C ALA A 116 -8.26 -3.57 -13.17
N GLU A 117 -9.05 -3.05 -14.11
CA GLU A 117 -9.71 -3.82 -15.14
C GLU A 117 -9.41 -3.20 -16.50
N SER A 118 -9.29 -4.03 -17.54
CA SER A 118 -9.17 -3.53 -18.91
C SER A 118 -10.46 -2.80 -19.30
N ALA A 119 -10.29 -1.61 -19.84
CA ALA A 119 -11.34 -0.84 -20.50
C ALA A 119 -11.31 -1.02 -22.04
N GLY A 120 -10.36 -1.80 -22.58
CA GLY A 120 -10.16 -2.02 -24.02
C GLY A 120 -9.81 -0.76 -24.80
N GLY A 121 -9.19 0.23 -24.15
CA GLY A 121 -8.88 1.53 -24.75
C GLY A 121 -7.65 1.50 -25.67
N ALA A 122 -7.60 2.43 -26.62
CA ALA A 122 -6.41 2.64 -27.46
C ALA A 122 -5.27 3.30 -26.67
N ALA A 123 -4.06 3.33 -27.25
CA ALA A 123 -2.93 4.02 -26.63
C ALA A 123 -3.25 5.51 -26.35
N ALA A 124 -2.98 5.94 -25.13
CA ALA A 124 -3.24 7.30 -24.67
C ALA A 124 -2.38 8.33 -25.44
N ALA A 125 -2.94 9.53 -25.65
CA ALA A 125 -2.20 10.66 -26.22
C ALA A 125 -1.09 11.09 -25.25
N VAL A 126 0.14 11.30 -25.74
CA VAL A 126 1.27 11.69 -24.88
C VAL A 126 1.49 13.20 -24.96
N GLY A 127 1.55 13.85 -23.80
CA GLY A 127 1.85 15.28 -23.66
C GLY A 127 2.88 15.55 -22.57
N SER A 128 3.27 16.81 -22.43
CA SER A 128 4.15 17.28 -21.36
C SER A 128 3.43 18.21 -20.40
N LEU A 129 3.89 18.22 -19.16
CA LEU A 129 3.59 19.27 -18.18
C LEU A 129 4.89 19.96 -17.80
N GLU A 130 4.86 21.29 -17.84
CA GLU A 130 6.01 22.10 -17.48
C GLU A 130 6.17 22.17 -15.96
N VAL A 131 7.38 21.90 -15.48
CA VAL A 131 7.71 22.05 -14.07
C VAL A 131 7.98 23.52 -13.79
N GLY A 132 7.05 24.18 -13.10
CA GLY A 132 7.20 25.56 -12.65
C GLY A 132 8.14 25.71 -11.45
N ASP A 133 8.11 26.88 -10.82
CA ASP A 133 8.98 27.21 -9.68
C ASP A 133 8.80 26.24 -8.48
N LEU A 134 9.94 25.68 -8.06
CA LEU A 134 10.04 24.76 -6.93
C LEU A 134 10.38 25.51 -5.61
N GLY A 135 10.72 26.80 -5.68
CA GLY A 135 11.18 27.59 -4.55
C GLY A 135 12.32 26.91 -3.80
N ASN A 136 12.29 26.97 -2.47
CA ASN A 136 13.33 26.39 -1.60
C ASN A 136 13.48 24.86 -1.75
N THR A 137 12.49 24.17 -2.30
CA THR A 137 12.54 22.70 -2.47
C THR A 137 13.40 22.27 -3.66
N ALA A 138 13.78 23.21 -4.54
CA ALA A 138 14.74 22.98 -5.63
C ALA A 138 16.11 22.50 -5.12
N GLY A 139 16.49 22.87 -3.89
CA GLY A 139 17.80 22.56 -3.32
C GLY A 139 17.94 21.13 -2.77
N ALA A 140 16.86 20.34 -2.71
CA ALA A 140 16.92 18.97 -2.22
C ALA A 140 17.35 18.00 -3.34
N THR A 141 18.46 17.30 -3.14
CA THR A 141 18.99 16.31 -4.09
C THR A 141 19.07 14.92 -3.47
N VAL A 142 18.61 13.91 -4.20
CA VAL A 142 18.79 12.50 -3.87
C VAL A 142 20.25 12.11 -4.14
N LYS A 143 21.00 11.80 -3.07
CA LYS A 143 22.41 11.38 -3.19
C LYS A 143 22.55 9.90 -3.51
N ASP A 144 21.74 9.06 -2.88
CA ASP A 144 21.79 7.62 -3.02
C ASP A 144 20.38 7.05 -3.14
N ARG A 145 20.24 5.97 -3.92
CA ARG A 145 19.03 5.16 -4.02
C ARG A 145 19.40 3.70 -3.82
N PHE A 146 18.86 3.09 -2.77
CA PHE A 146 19.05 1.67 -2.49
C PHE A 146 17.80 0.92 -2.91
N ALA A 147 17.90 0.12 -3.96
CA ALA A 147 16.92 -0.91 -4.24
C ALA A 147 17.28 -2.12 -3.37
N GLU A 148 16.40 -2.45 -2.41
CA GLU A 148 16.61 -3.63 -1.58
C GLU A 148 16.45 -4.89 -2.44
N GLU A 149 17.49 -5.73 -2.48
CA GLU A 149 17.40 -7.01 -3.18
C GLU A 149 16.44 -7.92 -2.42
N SER A 150 15.31 -8.27 -3.07
CA SER A 150 14.37 -9.26 -2.55
C SER A 150 14.40 -10.51 -3.42
N THR A 151 14.53 -11.68 -2.80
CA THR A 151 14.31 -12.97 -3.46
C THR A 151 12.85 -13.40 -3.25
N GLY A 152 12.22 -13.91 -4.31
CA GLY A 152 10.80 -14.27 -4.30
C GLY A 152 9.85 -13.09 -4.59
N PRO A 153 8.52 -13.30 -4.48
CA PRO A 153 7.53 -12.27 -4.74
C PRO A 153 7.66 -11.08 -3.78
N LYS A 154 7.39 -9.86 -4.26
CA LYS A 154 7.28 -8.70 -3.37
C LYS A 154 6.12 -8.87 -2.41
N LEU A 155 6.33 -8.51 -1.15
CA LEU A 155 5.34 -8.67 -0.07
C LEU A 155 3.96 -8.06 -0.40
N ASP A 156 3.94 -6.92 -1.08
CA ASP A 156 2.74 -6.20 -1.50
C ASP A 156 2.12 -6.69 -2.82
N GLU A 157 2.76 -7.58 -3.55
CA GLU A 157 2.23 -8.18 -4.79
C GLU A 157 1.95 -9.69 -4.64
N ALA A 158 2.44 -10.31 -3.55
CA ALA A 158 2.34 -11.74 -3.34
C ALA A 158 0.90 -12.25 -3.14
N ALA A 159 0.56 -13.33 -3.83
CA ALA A 159 -0.72 -14.03 -3.64
C ALA A 159 -0.80 -14.78 -2.30
N ILE A 160 0.35 -15.17 -1.73
CA ILE A 160 0.47 -15.80 -0.42
C ILE A 160 1.49 -15.01 0.40
N VAL A 161 1.11 -14.66 1.62
CA VAL A 161 2.02 -14.03 2.60
C VAL A 161 2.09 -14.91 3.84
N VAL A 162 3.29 -15.32 4.22
CA VAL A 162 3.54 -15.98 5.51
C VAL A 162 4.22 -14.97 6.41
N SER A 163 3.56 -14.61 7.52
CA SER A 163 4.02 -13.54 8.39
C SER A 163 4.38 -14.00 9.79
N GLY A 164 5.57 -13.62 10.25
CA GLY A 164 6.08 -13.90 11.59
C GLY A 164 5.81 -12.77 12.60
N GLY A 165 5.44 -13.15 13.82
CA GLY A 165 5.31 -12.25 14.96
C GLY A 165 6.32 -12.51 16.07
N ARG A 166 6.23 -11.73 17.15
CA ARG A 166 7.07 -11.91 18.35
C ARG A 166 6.95 -13.28 18.99
N GLY A 167 5.86 -14.02 18.72
CA GLY A 167 5.70 -15.40 19.15
C GLY A 167 6.80 -16.35 18.65
N LEU A 168 7.57 -15.96 17.61
CA LEU A 168 8.74 -16.72 17.15
C LEU A 168 9.86 -16.81 18.19
N GLY A 169 9.92 -15.91 19.18
CA GLY A 169 10.89 -15.98 20.27
C GLY A 169 12.32 -15.52 19.95
N GLY A 170 12.74 -15.49 18.68
CA GLY A 170 14.08 -15.06 18.27
C GLY A 170 14.26 -14.94 16.76
N ALA A 171 15.32 -14.25 16.32
CA ALA A 171 15.64 -14.05 14.91
C ALA A 171 16.02 -15.37 14.22
N GLU A 172 16.68 -16.28 14.94
CA GLU A 172 17.07 -17.61 14.51
C GLU A 172 15.88 -18.49 14.10
N HIS A 173 14.69 -18.20 14.61
CA HIS A 173 13.47 -18.93 14.29
C HIS A 173 12.74 -18.36 13.07
N TYR A 174 13.13 -17.17 12.58
CA TYR A 174 12.49 -16.55 11.43
C TYR A 174 12.63 -17.37 10.13
N VAL A 175 13.67 -18.20 10.04
CA VAL A 175 13.88 -19.16 8.94
C VAL A 175 12.67 -20.08 8.71
N LEU A 176 11.85 -20.35 9.74
CA LEU A 176 10.61 -21.11 9.59
C LEU A 176 9.59 -20.38 8.69
N ILE A 177 9.50 -19.06 8.82
CA ILE A 177 8.62 -18.20 8.03
C ILE A 177 9.10 -18.16 6.58
N GLU A 178 10.40 -17.95 6.37
CA GLU A 178 10.99 -17.90 5.03
C GLU A 178 10.88 -19.25 4.30
N THR A 179 11.17 -20.35 5.00
CA THR A 179 11.06 -21.70 4.44
C THR A 179 9.62 -22.00 4.01
N LEU A 180 8.66 -21.69 4.87
CA LEU A 180 7.24 -21.92 4.56
C LEU A 180 6.76 -21.01 3.43
N ALA A 181 7.15 -19.73 3.42
CA ALA A 181 6.86 -18.82 2.31
C ALA A 181 7.43 -19.35 0.99
N GLY A 182 8.68 -19.81 0.99
CA GLY A 182 9.36 -20.36 -0.18
C GLY A 182 8.65 -21.59 -0.75
N LEU A 183 8.26 -22.54 0.10
CA LEU A 183 7.50 -23.74 -0.32
C LEU A 183 6.13 -23.38 -0.93
N LEU A 184 5.50 -22.32 -0.42
CA LEU A 184 4.22 -21.81 -0.94
C LEU A 184 4.39 -20.86 -2.13
N LYS A 185 5.63 -20.60 -2.58
CA LYS A 185 5.94 -19.58 -3.60
C LYS A 185 5.34 -18.21 -3.26
N GLY A 186 5.27 -17.90 -1.96
CA GLY A 186 4.76 -16.65 -1.41
C GLY A 186 5.88 -15.73 -0.94
N ALA A 187 5.49 -14.63 -0.29
CA ALA A 187 6.41 -13.70 0.35
C ALA A 187 6.44 -13.88 1.87
N ALA A 188 7.60 -13.68 2.47
CA ALA A 188 7.74 -13.58 3.92
C ALA A 188 7.43 -12.16 4.39
N GLY A 189 6.68 -12.03 5.48
CA GLY A 189 6.37 -10.75 6.11
C GLY A 189 6.53 -10.80 7.63
N ALA A 190 6.47 -9.67 8.29
CA ALA A 190 6.68 -9.59 9.73
C ALA A 190 5.81 -8.52 10.39
N SER A 191 5.46 -8.74 11.67
CA SER A 191 4.89 -7.67 12.49
C SER A 191 5.93 -6.60 12.82
N ARG A 192 5.48 -5.37 13.12
CA ARG A 192 6.38 -4.30 13.59
C ARG A 192 7.26 -4.72 14.77
N ALA A 193 6.74 -5.49 15.71
CA ALA A 193 7.50 -5.90 16.89
C ALA A 193 8.69 -6.82 16.55
N VAL A 194 8.68 -7.49 15.39
CA VAL A 194 9.81 -8.29 14.87
C VAL A 194 10.86 -7.39 14.22
N VAL A 195 10.42 -6.36 13.47
CA VAL A 195 11.30 -5.34 12.87
C VAL A 195 11.97 -4.48 13.93
N ASP A 196 11.21 -3.98 14.91
CA ASP A 196 11.72 -3.18 16.02
C ASP A 196 12.72 -3.99 16.89
N ALA A 197 12.62 -5.32 16.88
CA ALA A 197 13.57 -6.23 17.54
C ALA A 197 14.83 -6.54 16.69
N GLY A 198 14.90 -6.02 15.47
CA GLY A 198 16.04 -6.19 14.56
C GLY A 198 16.15 -7.59 13.93
N TRP A 199 15.08 -8.39 13.93
CA TRP A 199 15.14 -9.75 13.39
C TRP A 199 15.12 -9.77 11.86
N VAL A 200 14.42 -8.80 11.26
CA VAL A 200 14.25 -8.64 9.80
C VAL A 200 14.18 -7.15 9.44
N PRO A 201 14.47 -6.78 8.18
CA PRO A 201 14.40 -5.38 7.76
C PRO A 201 12.97 -4.84 7.72
N TYR A 202 12.85 -3.51 7.69
CA TYR A 202 11.56 -2.80 7.67
C TYR A 202 10.70 -3.14 6.45
N SER A 203 11.31 -3.54 5.33
CA SER A 203 10.61 -3.96 4.10
C SER A 203 9.68 -5.15 4.27
N TYR A 204 9.90 -5.97 5.32
CA TYR A 204 9.06 -7.10 5.69
C TYR A 204 7.85 -6.67 6.52
N GLN A 205 7.82 -5.43 7.04
CA GLN A 205 6.79 -4.99 7.97
C GLN A 205 5.41 -4.95 7.31
N VAL A 206 4.45 -5.68 7.88
CA VAL A 206 3.03 -5.56 7.57
C VAL A 206 2.34 -4.73 8.64
N GLY A 207 1.47 -3.81 8.23
CA GLY A 207 0.67 -3.01 9.16
C GLY A 207 0.44 -1.57 8.69
N GLN A 208 -0.22 -0.77 9.53
CA GLN A 208 -0.57 0.63 9.31
C GLN A 208 0.66 1.50 8.97
N THR A 209 1.79 1.23 9.62
CA THR A 209 3.06 1.93 9.39
C THR A 209 4.04 1.10 8.56
N GLY A 210 3.57 0.04 7.89
CA GLY A 210 4.36 -0.82 7.01
C GLY A 210 3.66 -0.98 5.66
N LYS A 211 3.82 -2.14 5.03
CA LYS A 211 3.10 -2.49 3.82
C LYS A 211 1.67 -2.94 4.13
N VAL A 212 0.73 -2.49 3.29
CA VAL A 212 -0.64 -3.02 3.24
C VAL A 212 -0.69 -4.12 2.18
N VAL A 213 -1.01 -5.33 2.60
CA VAL A 213 -1.09 -6.52 1.75
C VAL A 213 -2.54 -6.98 1.59
N LYS A 214 -2.85 -7.61 0.45
CA LYS A 214 -4.18 -8.16 0.14
C LYS A 214 -4.06 -9.53 -0.56
N PRO A 215 -3.30 -10.48 0.01
CA PRO A 215 -3.08 -11.80 -0.60
C PRO A 215 -4.37 -12.62 -0.64
N THR A 216 -4.34 -13.69 -1.45
CA THR A 216 -5.35 -14.75 -1.41
C THR A 216 -5.27 -15.53 -0.09
N VAL A 217 -4.05 -15.73 0.45
CA VAL A 217 -3.82 -16.37 1.75
C VAL A 217 -2.82 -15.56 2.57
N TYR A 218 -3.20 -15.20 3.80
CA TYR A 218 -2.31 -14.63 4.79
C TYR A 218 -2.17 -15.59 5.98
N LEU A 219 -0.96 -16.09 6.22
CA LEU A 219 -0.66 -16.99 7.33
C LEU A 219 0.06 -16.23 8.45
N ALA A 220 -0.63 -15.97 9.56
CA ALA A 220 -0.12 -15.25 10.72
C ALA A 220 0.45 -16.22 11.76
N CYS A 221 1.78 -16.30 11.86
CA CYS A 221 2.50 -17.19 12.77
C CYS A 221 3.00 -16.42 14.01
N GLY A 222 2.39 -16.65 15.18
CA GLY A 222 2.82 -16.03 16.43
C GLY A 222 2.60 -14.52 16.49
N ILE A 223 1.58 -14.02 15.78
CA ILE A 223 1.18 -12.60 15.75
C ILE A 223 -0.04 -12.43 16.66
N SER A 224 -0.01 -11.45 17.56
CA SER A 224 -1.12 -11.20 18.49
C SER A 224 -2.37 -10.61 17.81
N GLY A 225 -2.19 -9.84 16.73
CA GLY A 225 -3.31 -9.16 16.05
C GLY A 225 -3.61 -7.77 16.61
N ALA A 226 -2.59 -7.03 17.05
CA ALA A 226 -2.75 -5.60 17.37
C ALA A 226 -3.38 -4.85 16.19
N THR A 227 -4.26 -3.89 16.46
CA THR A 227 -5.02 -3.13 15.43
C THR A 227 -4.10 -2.57 14.34
N GLN A 228 -2.92 -2.09 14.69
CA GLN A 228 -1.94 -1.55 13.75
C GLN A 228 -1.45 -2.61 12.77
N HIS A 229 -1.32 -3.88 13.18
CA HIS A 229 -0.99 -4.99 12.28
C HIS A 229 -2.19 -5.34 11.40
N LEU A 230 -3.38 -5.47 11.99
CA LEU A 230 -4.61 -5.85 11.29
C LEU A 230 -4.97 -4.89 10.16
N VAL A 231 -4.77 -3.58 10.35
CA VAL A 231 -4.97 -2.57 9.28
C VAL A 231 -4.21 -2.92 7.99
N GLY A 232 -3.03 -3.55 8.11
CA GLY A 232 -2.20 -3.91 6.95
C GLY A 232 -2.58 -5.23 6.27
N MET A 233 -3.43 -6.08 6.86
CA MET A 233 -3.71 -7.42 6.31
C MET A 233 -5.14 -7.91 6.41
N LYS A 234 -6.05 -7.19 7.10
CA LYS A 234 -7.45 -7.59 7.29
C LYS A 234 -8.26 -7.67 5.99
N GLY A 235 -7.73 -7.15 4.88
CA GLY A 235 -8.33 -7.26 3.55
C GLY A 235 -7.93 -8.52 2.78
N SER A 236 -7.12 -9.41 3.36
CA SER A 236 -6.73 -10.69 2.75
C SER A 236 -7.96 -11.58 2.54
N ALA A 237 -7.98 -12.38 1.47
CA ALA A 237 -9.14 -13.21 1.16
C ALA A 237 -9.34 -14.39 2.14
N ASN A 238 -8.24 -14.97 2.62
CA ASN A 238 -8.24 -15.99 3.66
C ASN A 238 -7.12 -15.70 4.67
N ILE A 239 -7.46 -15.64 5.95
CA ILE A 239 -6.55 -15.40 7.06
C ILE A 239 -6.47 -16.68 7.88
N ILE A 240 -5.26 -17.25 7.95
CA ILE A 240 -4.94 -18.40 8.78
C ILE A 240 -4.06 -17.93 9.94
N ALA A 241 -4.41 -18.26 11.18
CA ALA A 241 -3.65 -17.86 12.36
C ALA A 241 -3.12 -19.06 13.15
N ILE A 242 -1.86 -19.00 13.55
CA ILE A 242 -1.22 -19.96 14.47
C ILE A 242 -0.75 -19.17 15.68
N ASN A 243 -1.39 -19.38 16.83
CA ASN A 243 -1.00 -18.72 18.07
C ASN A 243 -1.20 -19.66 19.26
N LYS A 244 -0.33 -19.55 20.27
CA LYS A 244 -0.44 -20.34 21.51
C LYS A 244 -1.51 -19.81 22.46
N ASP A 245 -1.81 -18.52 22.34
CA ASP A 245 -2.79 -17.81 23.16
C ASP A 245 -4.13 -17.84 22.45
N GLU A 246 -5.09 -18.61 22.98
CA GLU A 246 -6.43 -18.77 22.40
C GLU A 246 -7.25 -17.48 22.39
N GLU A 247 -6.90 -16.52 23.25
CA GLU A 247 -7.55 -15.22 23.36
C GLU A 247 -6.87 -14.15 22.47
N ALA A 248 -5.90 -14.53 21.64
CA ALA A 248 -5.19 -13.59 20.79
C ALA A 248 -6.14 -12.88 19.81
N PRO A 249 -6.15 -11.53 19.75
CA PRO A 249 -7.02 -10.76 18.85
C PRO A 249 -6.98 -11.16 17.37
N ILE A 250 -5.88 -11.74 16.89
CA ILE A 250 -5.75 -12.25 15.52
C ILE A 250 -6.84 -13.28 15.16
N PHE A 251 -7.31 -14.07 16.13
CA PHE A 251 -8.37 -15.05 15.90
C PHE A 251 -9.71 -14.39 15.60
N GLY A 252 -9.94 -13.16 16.05
CA GLY A 252 -11.15 -12.40 15.74
C GLY A 252 -11.30 -12.02 14.26
N VAL A 253 -10.24 -12.16 13.46
CA VAL A 253 -10.26 -11.94 12.00
C VAL A 253 -9.78 -13.14 11.19
N ALA A 254 -9.50 -14.28 11.84
CA ALA A 254 -8.99 -15.47 11.16
C ALA A 254 -10.13 -16.33 10.64
N ASP A 255 -10.04 -16.76 9.38
CA ASP A 255 -10.95 -17.76 8.79
C ASP A 255 -10.61 -19.18 9.29
N LEU A 256 -9.34 -19.43 9.61
CA LEU A 256 -8.87 -20.67 10.23
C LEU A 256 -7.86 -20.39 11.34
N GLY A 257 -8.14 -20.86 12.55
CA GLY A 257 -7.27 -20.71 13.71
C GLY A 257 -6.70 -22.04 14.19
N ILE A 258 -5.40 -22.08 14.48
CA ILE A 258 -4.73 -23.18 15.17
C ILE A 258 -4.20 -22.64 16.50
N VAL A 259 -4.83 -23.09 17.59
CA VAL A 259 -4.31 -22.85 18.94
C VAL A 259 -3.19 -23.84 19.21
N GLY A 260 -1.95 -23.35 19.25
CA GLY A 260 -0.80 -24.21 19.45
C GLY A 260 0.54 -23.50 19.34
N ASP A 261 1.58 -24.21 19.77
CA ASP A 261 2.96 -23.77 19.64
C ASP A 261 3.38 -23.77 18.17
N LEU A 262 3.71 -22.58 17.64
CA LEU A 262 4.11 -22.42 16.25
C LEU A 262 5.38 -23.23 15.91
N HIS A 263 6.27 -23.46 16.88
CA HIS A 263 7.48 -24.29 16.68
C HIS A 263 7.16 -25.78 16.52
N LYS A 264 5.91 -26.19 16.78
CA LYS A 264 5.43 -27.55 16.52
C LYS A 264 4.53 -27.60 15.29
N VAL A 265 3.69 -26.58 15.11
CA VAL A 265 2.71 -26.52 14.01
C VAL A 265 3.39 -26.21 12.66
N VAL A 266 4.25 -25.20 12.61
CA VAL A 266 4.88 -24.75 11.35
C VAL A 266 5.79 -25.83 10.74
N PRO A 267 6.66 -26.53 11.51
CA PRO A 267 7.45 -27.63 10.94
C PRO A 267 6.60 -28.77 10.36
N LYS A 268 5.51 -29.16 11.04
CA LYS A 268 4.60 -30.19 10.52
C LYS A 268 3.89 -29.76 9.23
N LEU A 269 3.56 -28.48 9.11
CA LEU A 269 3.01 -27.93 7.87
C LEU A 269 4.05 -27.95 6.74
N ILE A 270 5.30 -27.60 7.04
CA ILE A 270 6.43 -27.69 6.10
C ILE A 270 6.61 -29.14 5.61
N GLU A 271 6.67 -30.11 6.53
CA GLU A 271 6.77 -31.55 6.20
C GLU A 271 5.62 -32.01 5.29
N ALA A 272 4.38 -31.62 5.63
CA ALA A 272 3.20 -31.98 4.86
C ALA A 272 3.19 -31.36 3.45
N LEU A 273 3.74 -30.14 3.28
CA LEU A 273 3.87 -29.49 1.98
C LEU A 273 4.97 -30.14 1.14
N GLN A 274 6.11 -30.47 1.75
CA GLN A 274 7.21 -31.17 1.08
C GLN A 274 6.79 -32.56 0.60
N ALA A 275 5.99 -33.28 1.38
CA ALA A 275 5.47 -34.59 0.99
C ALA A 275 4.47 -34.54 -0.19
N ARG A 276 3.96 -33.36 -0.55
CA ARG A 276 3.05 -33.13 -1.68
C ARG A 276 3.75 -32.58 -2.92
N ALA A 277 4.98 -32.10 -2.78
CA ALA A 277 5.79 -31.53 -3.85
C ALA A 277 6.55 -32.63 -4.59
#